data_AF-A0A353QT65-F1
#
_entry.id   AF-A0A353QT65-F1
#
_cell.length_a   1.000
_cell.length_b   1.000
_cell.length_c   1.000
_cell.angle_alpha   90.00
_cell.angle_beta   90.00
_cell.angle_gamma   90.00
#
_symmetry.space_group_name_H-M   'P 1'
#
loop_
_entity.id
_entity.type
_entity.pdbx_description
1 polymer ?
#
loop_
_entity_poly.entity_id
_entity_poly.type
_entity_poly.pdbx_seq_one_letter_code
_entity_poly.pdbx_strand_id
1 'polypeptide(L)'
;MDKQYKIEWDENFAWGIKEIDDQHKDIIKSVNNLYTACEENTVKEVILDLIEELDNYVTIHFDTEENYAKKFGFEKNIELLSDHAFFKNLYQEIKNYYTIHYTENNANSPQYKYTYIFALHLNQTLVEWLNVHLNTIDRELGDFLKGKI
;
A
#
# COMPACT_ATOMS: atom_id res chain seq x y z
N MET A 1 -11.10 -12.02 14.78
CA MET A 1 -10.76 -13.12 13.85
C MET A 1 -10.15 -12.47 12.58
N ASP A 2 -9.41 -11.35 12.76
CA ASP A 2 -9.34 -10.28 11.74
C ASP A 2 -7.92 -10.00 11.28
N LYS A 3 -6.93 -10.73 11.82
CA LYS A 3 -5.50 -10.55 11.52
C LYS A 3 -5.15 -10.73 10.03
N GLN A 4 -6.04 -11.34 9.25
CA GLN A 4 -5.84 -11.55 7.82
C GLN A 4 -6.15 -10.30 6.96
N TYR A 5 -6.94 -9.36 7.49
CA TYR A 5 -7.50 -8.25 6.69
C TYR A 5 -7.14 -6.86 7.21
N LYS A 6 -6.47 -6.81 8.37
CA LYS A 6 -5.98 -5.58 8.98
C LYS A 6 -4.51 -5.70 9.32
N ILE A 7 -3.83 -4.56 9.22
CA ILE A 7 -2.47 -4.36 9.70
C ILE A 7 -2.57 -3.42 10.90
N GLU A 8 -2.15 -3.89 12.06
CA GLU A 8 -1.99 -3.03 13.22
C GLU A 8 -0.64 -2.33 13.10
N TRP A 9 -0.60 -1.03 13.40
CA TRP A 9 0.67 -0.33 13.51
C TRP A 9 1.54 -1.00 14.58
N ASP A 10 2.75 -1.36 14.20
CA ASP A 10 3.78 -1.87 15.09
C ASP A 10 4.93 -0.87 15.12
N GLU A 11 5.48 -0.57 16.30
CA GLU A 11 6.64 0.30 16.46
C GLU A 11 7.89 -0.22 15.70
N ASN A 12 7.92 -1.49 15.31
CA ASN A 12 8.93 -2.04 14.42
C ASN A 12 8.87 -1.48 12.99
N PHE A 13 7.76 -0.88 12.57
CA PHE A 13 7.63 -0.16 11.28
C PHE A 13 8.16 1.27 11.36
N ALA A 14 8.44 1.77 12.57
CA ALA A 14 8.96 3.11 12.79
C ALA A 14 10.47 3.13 12.55
N TRP A 15 10.91 3.98 11.62
CA TRP A 15 12.32 4.26 11.40
C TRP A 15 12.80 5.43 12.26
N GLY A 16 11.87 6.17 12.89
CA GLY A 16 12.15 7.41 13.60
C GLY A 16 12.35 8.60 12.68
N ILE A 17 12.06 8.42 11.38
CA ILE A 17 12.06 9.47 10.37
C ILE A 17 10.60 9.84 10.14
N LYS A 18 10.18 10.99 10.69
CA LYS A 18 8.78 11.40 10.73
C LYS A 18 8.06 11.28 9.37
N GLU A 19 8.74 11.67 8.29
CA GLU A 19 8.18 11.60 6.93
C GLU A 19 7.84 10.16 6.51
N ILE A 20 8.75 9.21 6.72
CA ILE A 20 8.54 7.79 6.39
C ILE A 20 7.50 7.16 7.34
N ASP A 21 7.61 7.44 8.64
CA ASP A 21 6.69 6.88 9.64
C ASP A 21 5.25 7.33 9.40
N ASP A 22 5.05 8.58 8.97
CA ASP A 22 3.72 9.09 8.59
C ASP A 22 3.21 8.43 7.30
N GLN A 23 4.07 8.30 6.28
CA GLN A 23 3.71 7.59 5.03
C GLN A 23 3.30 6.13 5.29
N HIS A 24 4.02 5.39 6.14
CA HIS A 24 3.65 4.02 6.53
C HIS A 24 2.29 3.98 7.24
N LYS A 25 2.05 4.92 8.17
CA LYS A 25 0.77 4.98 8.90
C LYS A 25 -0.41 5.27 7.97
N ASP A 26 -0.22 6.19 7.02
CA ASP A 26 -1.26 6.59 6.09
C ASP A 26 -1.66 5.43 5.18
N ILE A 27 -0.70 4.69 4.59
CA ILE A 27 -1.03 3.53 3.76
C ILE A 27 -1.67 2.39 4.56
N ILE A 28 -1.19 2.09 5.78
CA ILE A 28 -1.79 1.09 6.67
C ILE A 28 -3.24 1.46 7.00
N LYS A 29 -3.49 2.74 7.33
CA LYS A 29 -4.82 3.24 7.63
C LYS A 29 -5.75 3.09 6.42
N SER A 30 -5.30 3.44 5.23
CA SER A 30 -6.10 3.34 4.00
C SER A 30 -6.44 1.88 3.65
N VAL A 31 -5.48 0.96 3.82
CA VAL A 31 -5.74 -0.48 3.63
C VAL A 31 -6.75 -1.02 4.65
N ASN A 32 -6.63 -0.62 5.92
CA ASN A 32 -7.60 -1.01 6.96
C ASN A 32 -8.99 -0.43 6.72
N ASN A 33 -9.08 0.81 6.24
CA ASN A 33 -10.34 1.47 5.90
C ASN A 33 -11.07 0.71 4.79
N LEU A 34 -10.36 0.17 3.79
CA LEU A 34 -10.99 -0.64 2.74
C LEU A 34 -11.68 -1.88 3.33
N TYR A 35 -11.08 -2.55 4.31
CA TYR A 35 -11.73 -3.70 4.95
C TYR A 35 -12.97 -3.28 5.74
N THR A 36 -12.90 -2.19 6.51
CA THR A 36 -14.08 -1.65 7.21
C THR A 36 -15.19 -1.26 6.23
N ALA A 37 -14.83 -0.67 5.09
CA ALA A 37 -15.79 -0.34 4.04
C ALA A 37 -16.46 -1.57 3.43
N CYS A 38 -15.75 -2.70 3.39
CA CYS A 38 -16.34 -3.99 3.05
C CYS A 38 -17.40 -4.37 4.11
N GLU A 39 -17.05 -4.36 5.39
CA GLU A 39 -17.99 -4.71 6.48
C GLU A 39 -19.26 -3.84 6.48
N GLU A 40 -19.12 -2.56 6.12
CA GLU A 40 -20.21 -1.56 6.16
C GLU A 40 -20.97 -1.39 4.83
N ASN A 41 -20.58 -2.09 3.76
CA ASN A 41 -21.09 -1.91 2.39
C ASN A 41 -20.90 -0.49 1.81
N THR A 42 -19.81 0.19 2.17
CA THR A 42 -19.41 1.55 1.73
C THR A 42 -18.13 1.54 0.87
N VAL A 43 -17.84 0.39 0.25
CA VAL A 43 -16.63 0.15 -0.55
C VAL A 43 -16.45 1.18 -1.67
N LYS A 44 -17.54 1.61 -2.31
CA LYS A 44 -17.46 2.46 -3.51
C LYS A 44 -16.82 3.81 -3.22
N GLU A 45 -17.15 4.37 -2.06
CA GLU A 45 -16.64 5.66 -1.61
C GLU A 45 -15.16 5.53 -1.23
N VAL A 46 -14.81 4.49 -0.48
CA VAL A 46 -13.46 4.32 0.09
C VAL A 46 -12.42 3.84 -0.92
N ILE A 47 -12.85 3.15 -1.98
CA ILE A 47 -11.89 2.54 -2.90
C ILE A 47 -11.18 3.56 -3.79
N LEU A 48 -11.85 4.67 -4.14
CA LEU A 48 -11.21 5.74 -4.90
C LEU A 48 -10.14 6.44 -4.06
N ASP A 49 -10.45 6.71 -2.79
CA ASP A 49 -9.50 7.26 -1.83
C ASP A 49 -8.30 6.33 -1.67
N LEU A 50 -8.52 5.01 -1.56
CA LEU A 50 -7.41 4.04 -1.50
C LEU A 50 -6.54 4.08 -2.77
N ILE A 51 -7.13 4.22 -3.97
CA ILE A 51 -6.35 4.28 -5.21
C ILE A 51 -5.48 5.55 -5.23
N GLU A 52 -5.98 6.68 -4.75
CA GLU A 52 -5.19 7.91 -4.61
C GLU A 52 -4.04 7.72 -3.61
N GLU A 53 -4.31 7.10 -2.46
CA GLU A 53 -3.29 6.81 -1.45
C GLU A 53 -2.24 5.81 -1.96
N LEU A 54 -2.64 4.83 -2.77
CA LEU A 54 -1.70 3.94 -3.45
C LEU A 54 -0.85 4.69 -4.49
N ASP A 55 -1.39 5.69 -5.18
CA ASP A 55 -0.62 6.55 -6.10
C ASP A 55 0.47 7.30 -5.34
N ASN A 56 0.12 7.91 -4.20
CA ASN A 56 1.07 8.59 -3.32
C ASN A 56 2.12 7.61 -2.77
N TYR A 57 1.70 6.42 -2.35
CA TYR A 57 2.60 5.39 -1.85
C TYR A 57 3.62 4.94 -2.92
N VAL A 58 3.18 4.67 -4.15
CA VAL A 58 4.10 4.19 -5.20
C VAL A 58 4.98 5.28 -5.82
N THR A 59 4.56 6.55 -5.76
CA THR A 59 5.27 7.67 -6.40
C THR A 59 6.09 8.49 -5.41
N ILE A 60 5.60 8.72 -4.19
CA ILE A 60 6.27 9.60 -3.21
C ILE A 60 7.05 8.76 -2.22
N HIS A 61 6.40 7.78 -1.58
CA HIS A 61 7.02 6.99 -0.53
C HIS A 61 8.19 6.15 -1.07
N PHE A 62 7.96 5.36 -2.12
CA PHE A 62 9.04 4.59 -2.75
C PHE A 62 10.18 5.47 -3.27
N ASP A 63 9.88 6.61 -3.90
CA ASP A 63 10.93 7.53 -4.35
C ASP A 63 11.74 8.10 -3.17
N THR A 64 11.09 8.35 -2.03
CA THR A 64 11.76 8.84 -0.82
C THR A 64 12.76 7.81 -0.30
N GLU A 65 12.36 6.55 -0.20
CA GLU A 65 13.21 5.45 0.25
C GLU A 65 14.34 5.14 -0.73
N GLU A 66 14.03 5.04 -2.02
CA GLU A 66 15.02 4.81 -3.08
C GLU A 66 16.08 5.93 -3.09
N ASN A 67 15.67 7.18 -2.86
CA ASN A 67 16.60 8.30 -2.73
C ASN A 67 17.49 8.19 -1.50
N TYR A 68 16.95 7.76 -0.34
CA TYR A 68 17.77 7.51 0.85
C TYR A 68 18.73 6.35 0.66
N ALA A 69 18.25 5.21 0.13
CA ALA A 69 19.05 4.03 -0.16
C ALA A 69 20.22 4.39 -1.08
N LYS A 70 19.96 5.12 -2.17
CA LYS A 70 21.00 5.60 -3.10
C LYS A 70 21.96 6.59 -2.45
N LYS A 71 21.46 7.58 -1.72
CA LYS A 71 22.26 8.64 -1.09
C LYS A 71 23.27 8.08 -0.09
N PHE A 72 22.85 7.11 0.71
CA PHE A 72 23.67 6.56 1.80
C PHE A 72 24.39 5.26 1.42
N GLY A 73 24.15 4.73 0.22
CA GLY A 73 24.84 3.54 -0.30
C GLY A 73 24.35 2.23 0.33
N PHE A 74 23.03 2.06 0.42
CA PHE A 74 22.43 0.83 0.93
C PHE A 74 22.76 -0.35 0.01
N GLU A 75 23.38 -1.40 0.57
CA GLU A 75 23.92 -2.52 -0.23
C GLU A 75 22.84 -3.32 -0.96
N LYS A 76 21.61 -3.33 -0.42
CA LYS A 76 20.45 -4.01 -1.00
C LYS A 76 19.57 -3.11 -1.88
N ASN A 77 20.09 -1.99 -2.36
CA ASN A 77 19.34 -1.07 -3.21
C ASN A 77 18.74 -1.73 -4.48
N ILE A 78 19.39 -2.77 -5.03
CA ILE A 78 18.85 -3.53 -6.16
C ILE A 78 17.61 -4.34 -5.76
N GLU A 79 17.60 -4.93 -4.57
CA GLU A 79 16.48 -5.70 -4.01
C GLU A 79 15.29 -4.77 -3.73
N LEU A 80 15.53 -3.64 -3.07
CA LEU A 80 14.53 -2.58 -2.84
C LEU A 80 13.85 -2.14 -4.14
N LEU A 81 14.63 -1.78 -5.15
CA LEU A 81 14.11 -1.36 -6.45
C LEU A 81 13.29 -2.46 -7.15
N SER A 82 13.68 -3.73 -6.97
CA SER A 82 12.96 -4.87 -7.54
C SER A 82 11.60 -5.06 -6.86
N ASP A 83 11.55 -4.96 -5.53
CA ASP A 83 10.32 -5.06 -4.74
C ASP A 83 9.36 -3.91 -5.10
N HIS A 84 9.86 -2.67 -5.15
CA HIS A 84 9.06 -1.52 -5.55
C HIS A 84 8.54 -1.65 -6.99
N ALA A 85 9.36 -2.15 -7.92
CA ALA A 85 8.94 -2.37 -9.30
C ALA A 85 7.84 -3.45 -9.39
N PHE A 86 7.93 -4.51 -8.60
CA PHE A 86 6.87 -5.52 -8.51
C PHE A 86 5.55 -4.89 -8.05
N PHE A 87 5.56 -4.12 -6.96
CA PHE A 87 4.34 -3.50 -6.46
C PHE A 87 3.81 -2.41 -7.39
N LYS A 88 4.68 -1.62 -8.02
CA LYS A 88 4.30 -0.64 -9.06
C LYS A 88 3.52 -1.32 -10.19
N ASN A 89 3.93 -2.53 -10.64
CA ASN A 89 3.19 -3.29 -11.66
C ASN A 89 1.82 -3.77 -11.15
N LEU A 90 1.77 -4.34 -9.95
CA LEU A 90 0.52 -4.78 -9.32
C LEU A 90 -0.47 -3.60 -9.17
N TYR A 91 0.01 -2.44 -8.74
CA TYR A 91 -0.78 -1.22 -8.64
C TYR A 91 -1.34 -0.79 -10.01
N GLN A 92 -0.56 -0.87 -11.09
CA GLN A 92 -1.08 -0.57 -12.43
C GLN A 92 -2.20 -1.52 -12.86
N GLU A 93 -2.10 -2.81 -12.54
CA GLU A 93 -3.17 -3.78 -12.80
C GLU A 93 -4.45 -3.41 -12.04
N ILE A 94 -4.31 -3.06 -10.76
CA ILE A 94 -5.41 -2.59 -9.91
C ILE A 94 -6.04 -1.32 -10.51
N LYS A 95 -5.24 -0.29 -10.79
CA LYS A 95 -5.69 1.01 -11.32
C LYS A 95 -6.42 0.86 -12.66
N ASN A 96 -5.89 0.03 -13.56
CA ASN A 96 -6.52 -0.26 -14.85
C ASN A 96 -7.87 -0.96 -14.68
N TYR A 97 -7.93 -1.95 -13.81
CA TYR A 97 -9.18 -2.64 -13.48
C TYR A 97 -10.24 -1.64 -12.97
N TYR A 98 -9.88 -0.78 -12.01
CA TYR A 98 -10.80 0.24 -11.49
C TYR A 98 -11.24 1.24 -12.55
N THR A 99 -10.30 1.72 -13.37
CA THR A 99 -10.60 2.67 -14.44
C THR A 99 -11.62 2.08 -15.41
N ILE A 100 -11.44 0.83 -15.85
CA ILE A 100 -12.33 0.15 -16.79
C ILE A 100 -13.72 -0.12 -16.17
N HIS A 101 -13.78 -0.51 -14.89
CA HIS A 101 -15.01 -1.03 -14.30
C HIS A 101 -15.82 -0.02 -13.45
N TYR A 102 -15.25 1.14 -13.07
CA TYR A 102 -15.92 2.11 -12.18
C TYR A 102 -16.08 3.51 -12.75
N THR A 103 -15.35 3.89 -13.79
CA THR A 103 -15.49 5.24 -14.39
C THR A 103 -16.67 5.36 -15.34
N GLU A 104 -17.27 4.24 -15.77
CA GLU A 104 -18.52 4.23 -16.51
C GLU A 104 -19.71 4.25 -15.51
N ASN A 105 -20.32 5.42 -15.35
CA ASN A 105 -21.53 5.67 -14.56
C ASN A 105 -22.74 4.83 -15.02
N ASN A 106 -22.76 3.53 -14.73
CA ASN A 106 -23.90 2.68 -15.04
C ASN A 106 -24.38 1.91 -13.81
N ALA A 107 -25.24 2.59 -13.03
CA ALA A 107 -25.87 2.12 -11.79
C ALA A 107 -26.60 0.76 -11.87
N ASN A 108 -26.81 0.23 -13.08
CA ASN A 108 -27.51 -1.04 -13.32
C ASN A 108 -26.61 -2.16 -13.85
N SER A 109 -25.30 -1.98 -13.88
CA SER A 109 -24.42 -3.03 -14.40
C SER A 109 -24.30 -4.20 -13.40
N PRO A 110 -24.18 -5.45 -13.87
CA PRO A 110 -23.89 -6.60 -13.00
C PRO A 110 -22.55 -6.50 -12.23
N GLN A 111 -21.74 -5.47 -12.48
CA GLN A 111 -20.40 -5.33 -11.91
C GLN A 111 -20.42 -5.04 -10.39
N TYR A 112 -21.51 -4.50 -9.84
CA TYR A 112 -21.62 -4.20 -8.40
C TYR A 112 -21.47 -5.42 -7.48
N LYS A 113 -21.92 -6.61 -7.90
CA LYS A 113 -21.74 -7.83 -7.10
C LYS A 113 -20.29 -8.25 -6.98
N TYR A 114 -19.48 -7.91 -7.97
CA TYR A 114 -18.07 -8.27 -7.98
C TYR A 114 -17.21 -7.24 -7.22
N THR A 115 -17.67 -5.99 -7.11
CA THR A 115 -16.99 -4.92 -6.37
C THR A 115 -16.50 -5.35 -5.00
N TYR A 116 -17.37 -5.99 -4.23
CA TYR A 116 -17.06 -6.45 -2.89
C TYR A 116 -15.97 -7.54 -2.87
N ILE A 117 -16.09 -8.54 -3.76
CA ILE A 117 -15.12 -9.64 -3.85
C ILE A 117 -13.75 -9.10 -4.27
N PHE A 118 -13.72 -8.17 -5.22
CA PHE A 118 -12.50 -7.52 -5.66
C PHE A 118 -11.89 -6.65 -4.57
N ALA A 119 -12.70 -5.89 -3.82
CA ALA A 119 -12.21 -5.09 -2.70
C ALA A 119 -11.62 -5.97 -1.58
N LEU A 120 -12.25 -7.10 -1.24
CA LEU A 120 -11.68 -8.05 -0.28
C LEU A 120 -10.37 -8.67 -0.77
N HIS A 121 -10.31 -9.07 -2.05
CA HIS A 121 -9.09 -9.61 -2.62
C HIS A 121 -7.97 -8.56 -2.64
N LEU A 122 -8.29 -7.33 -3.06
CA LEU A 122 -7.36 -6.20 -3.02
C LEU A 122 -6.85 -5.95 -1.60
N ASN A 123 -7.73 -5.88 -0.61
CA ASN A 123 -7.33 -5.70 0.78
C ASN A 123 -6.39 -6.83 1.24
N GLN A 124 -6.70 -8.10 0.99
CA GLN A 124 -5.82 -9.21 1.33
C GLN A 124 -4.44 -9.07 0.67
N THR A 125 -4.40 -8.79 -0.62
CA THR A 125 -3.15 -8.60 -1.37
C THR A 125 -2.31 -7.46 -0.80
N LEU A 126 -2.94 -6.33 -0.47
CA LEU A 126 -2.25 -5.18 0.13
C LEU A 126 -1.78 -5.48 1.56
N VAL A 127 -2.58 -6.20 2.34
CA VAL A 127 -2.21 -6.63 3.69
C VAL A 127 -1.01 -7.56 3.66
N GLU A 128 -1.00 -8.52 2.74
CA GLU A 128 0.14 -9.44 2.55
C GLU A 128 1.39 -8.69 2.08
N TRP A 129 1.25 -7.80 1.09
CA TRP A 129 2.35 -6.96 0.59
C TRP A 129 2.98 -6.14 1.73
N LEU A 130 2.19 -5.32 2.41
CA LEU A 130 2.70 -4.42 3.45
C LEU A 130 3.28 -5.19 4.63
N ASN A 131 2.67 -6.31 5.04
CA ASN A 131 3.21 -7.13 6.12
C ASN A 131 4.59 -7.71 5.77
N VAL A 132 4.82 -8.10 4.52
CA VAL A 132 6.14 -8.57 4.09
C VAL A 132 7.09 -7.39 4.00
N HIS A 133 6.76 -6.41 3.17
CA HIS A 133 7.63 -5.31 2.79
C HIS A 133 8.11 -4.48 4.00
N LEU A 134 7.17 -4.04 4.86
CA LEU A 134 7.49 -3.25 6.06
C LEU A 134 8.32 -4.03 7.09
N ASN A 135 8.28 -5.37 7.08
CA ASN A 135 9.05 -6.21 7.99
C ASN A 135 10.37 -6.74 7.40
N THR A 136 10.59 -6.59 6.09
CA THR A 136 11.78 -7.08 5.39
C THR A 136 12.64 -5.93 4.90
N ILE A 137 12.56 -5.58 3.61
CA ILE A 137 13.50 -4.69 2.95
C ILE A 137 13.42 -3.26 3.51
N ASP A 138 12.23 -2.80 3.86
CA ASP A 138 11.99 -1.50 4.49
C ASP A 138 12.63 -1.46 5.87
N ARG A 139 12.38 -2.49 6.68
CA ARG A 139 12.99 -2.60 8.00
C ARG A 139 14.51 -2.57 7.91
N GLU A 140 15.09 -3.29 6.95
CA GLU A 140 16.54 -3.30 6.75
C GLU A 140 17.08 -1.93 6.32
N LEU A 141 16.36 -1.20 5.46
CA LEU A 141 16.70 0.16 5.09
C LEU A 141 16.59 1.12 6.28
N GLY A 142 15.50 1.05 7.05
CA GLY A 142 15.30 1.83 8.25
C GLY A 142 16.40 1.62 9.29
N ASP A 143 16.75 0.35 9.56
CA ASP A 143 17.86 0.00 10.45
C ASP A 143 19.21 0.53 9.93
N PHE A 144 19.44 0.48 8.61
CA PHE A 144 20.63 1.03 7.98
C PHE A 144 20.73 2.56 8.09
N LEU A 145 19.59 3.27 8.03
CA LEU A 145 19.55 4.73 8.08
C LEU A 145 19.67 5.29 9.50
N LYS A 146 19.49 4.48 10.55
CA LYS A 146 19.66 4.91 11.94
C LYS A 146 21.04 5.56 12.16
N GLY A 147 21.03 6.83 12.57
CA GLY A 147 22.25 7.62 12.80
C GLY A 147 22.94 8.16 11.54
N LYS A 148 22.34 7.99 10.36
CA LYS A 148 22.78 8.60 9.09
C LYS A 148 21.95 9.83 8.69
N ILE A 149 20.75 9.95 9.24
CA ILE A 149 19.79 11.03 9.06
C ILE A 149 19.56 11.72 10.41
#